data_AF-A0A1I8CPN4-F1
#
_entry.id   AF-A0A1I8CPN4-F1
#
_cell.length_a   1.000
_cell.length_b   1.000
_cell.length_c   1.000
_cell.angle_alpha   90.00
_cell.angle_beta   90.00
_cell.angle_gamma   90.00
#
_symmetry.space_group_name_H-M   'P 1'
#
loop_
_entity.id
_entity.type
_entity.pdbx_description
1 polymer ?
#
loop_
_entity_poly.entity_id
_entity_poly.type
_entity_poly.pdbx_seq_one_letter_code
_entity_poly.pdbx_strand_id
1 'polypeptide(L)'
;MQFTTITILFITSVAVSCQAKCVDIATNCNTLAGQCNLPAYKALLDANCMKTCGVCKPDIPPKEPELCMIEEDLKFCELDETCNKDLGKCEKAPVVGNPDPIISLKSACLNKATNCVSMSSKGYCANIIYAALMKENCALTCKLCA
;
A
#
# COMPACT_ATOMS: atom_id res chain seq x y z
N MET A 1 -33.43 -47.43 31.61
CA MET A 1 -32.41 -46.43 32.00
C MET A 1 -32.23 -45.49 30.81
N GLN A 2 -32.70 -44.25 30.95
CA GLN A 2 -32.69 -43.22 29.90
C GLN A 2 -31.33 -42.53 29.86
N PHE A 3 -30.75 -42.35 28.68
CA PHE A 3 -29.60 -41.47 28.45
C PHE A 3 -30.00 -40.40 27.45
N THR A 4 -30.54 -39.28 27.93
CA THR A 4 -30.78 -38.08 27.13
C THR A 4 -29.48 -37.30 27.03
N THR A 5 -28.74 -37.47 25.94
CA THR A 5 -27.56 -36.65 25.62
C THR A 5 -28.02 -35.26 25.16
N ILE A 6 -27.90 -34.28 26.05
CA ILE A 6 -28.11 -32.85 25.75
C ILE A 6 -26.88 -32.36 25.00
N THR A 7 -26.98 -32.21 23.69
CA THR A 7 -25.96 -31.55 22.86
C THR A 7 -26.02 -30.04 23.08
N ILE A 8 -25.04 -29.51 23.82
CA ILE A 8 -24.88 -28.07 24.06
C ILE A 8 -24.59 -27.40 22.71
N LEU A 9 -25.53 -26.55 22.26
CA LEU A 9 -25.34 -25.62 21.15
C LEU A 9 -24.30 -24.57 21.58
N PHE A 10 -23.02 -24.85 21.33
CA PHE A 10 -21.96 -23.84 21.40
C PHE A 10 -22.11 -22.89 20.21
N ILE A 11 -22.91 -21.84 20.40
CA ILE A 11 -22.95 -20.70 19.48
C ILE A 11 -21.62 -19.95 19.68
N THR A 12 -20.62 -20.30 18.87
CA THR A 12 -19.36 -19.56 18.83
C THR A 12 -19.62 -18.22 18.12
N SER A 13 -19.67 -17.15 18.90
CA SER A 13 -19.83 -15.79 18.39
C SER A 13 -18.56 -15.38 17.62
N VAL A 14 -18.61 -15.48 16.29
CA VAL A 14 -17.59 -14.87 15.42
C VAL A 14 -17.77 -13.36 15.42
N ALA A 15 -16.88 -12.64 16.10
CA ALA A 15 -16.79 -11.20 16.02
C ALA A 15 -16.28 -10.82 14.62
N VAL A 16 -17.17 -10.32 13.76
CA VAL A 16 -16.82 -9.75 12.46
C VAL A 16 -16.18 -8.38 12.70
N SER A 17 -14.87 -8.30 12.49
CA SER A 17 -14.13 -7.03 12.45
C SER A 17 -14.24 -6.44 11.05
N CYS A 18 -14.96 -5.32 10.92
CA CYS A 18 -15.06 -4.58 9.66
C CYS A 18 -13.76 -3.77 9.44
N GLN A 19 -13.05 -4.01 8.34
CA GLN A 19 -11.84 -3.28 7.99
C GLN A 19 -12.23 -1.86 7.55
N ALA A 20 -12.12 -0.88 8.46
CA ALA A 20 -12.44 0.50 8.14
C ALA A 20 -11.48 1.01 7.05
N LYS A 21 -12.03 1.50 5.94
CA LYS A 21 -11.25 2.19 4.90
C LYS A 21 -10.55 3.39 5.54
N CYS A 22 -9.27 3.58 5.22
CA CYS A 22 -8.50 4.70 5.73
C CYS A 22 -8.89 6.01 5.03
N VAL A 23 -9.82 6.75 5.62
CA VAL A 23 -10.33 8.01 5.09
C VAL A 23 -10.59 9.00 6.23
N ASP A 24 -10.56 10.28 5.89
CA ASP A 24 -11.09 11.34 6.75
C ASP A 24 -12.60 11.42 6.52
N ILE A 25 -13.39 11.36 7.60
CA ILE A 25 -14.85 11.45 7.54
C ILE A 25 -15.35 12.85 7.92
N ALA A 26 -14.54 13.64 8.65
CA ALA A 26 -14.84 15.04 8.91
C ALA A 26 -14.34 15.94 7.77
N THR A 27 -15.10 16.99 7.45
CA THR A 27 -14.82 17.91 6.33
C THR A 27 -13.72 18.92 6.63
N ASN A 28 -13.39 19.13 7.90
CA ASN A 28 -12.46 20.15 8.39
C ASN A 28 -11.14 19.58 8.92
N CYS A 29 -10.80 18.33 8.58
CA CYS A 29 -9.57 17.68 9.05
C CYS A 29 -8.31 18.47 8.72
N ASN A 30 -8.21 19.04 7.51
CA ASN A 30 -7.06 19.88 7.12
C ASN A 30 -6.85 21.08 8.04
N THR A 31 -7.94 21.73 8.48
CA THR A 31 -7.88 22.88 9.40
C THR A 31 -7.49 22.46 10.82
N LEU A 32 -7.75 21.20 11.19
CA LEU A 32 -7.49 20.64 12.52
C LEU A 32 -6.21 19.80 12.58
N ALA A 33 -5.43 19.70 11.51
CA ALA A 33 -4.24 18.85 11.43
C ALA A 33 -3.23 19.14 12.57
N GLY A 34 -3.06 20.42 12.95
CA GLY A 34 -2.19 20.81 14.06
C GLY A 34 -2.65 20.34 15.44
N GLN A 35 -3.87 19.81 15.56
CA GLN A 35 -4.48 19.39 16.82
C GLN A 35 -4.44 17.87 17.03
N CYS A 36 -3.94 17.08 16.06
CA CYS A 36 -3.90 15.61 16.12
C CYS A 36 -3.18 15.05 17.36
N ASN A 37 -2.29 15.84 17.98
CA ASN A 37 -1.52 15.45 19.15
C ASN A 37 -1.97 16.13 20.45
N LEU A 38 -2.98 17.01 20.40
CA LEU A 38 -3.51 17.66 21.59
C LEU A 38 -4.43 16.69 22.34
N PRO A 39 -4.23 16.43 23.64
CA PRO A 39 -5.03 15.45 24.39
C PRO A 39 -6.54 15.68 24.30
N ALA A 40 -6.97 16.95 24.25
CA ALA A 40 -8.37 17.33 24.11
C ALA A 40 -9.00 16.93 22.76
N TYR A 41 -8.19 16.77 21.71
CA TYR A 41 -8.65 16.54 20.34
C TYR A 41 -8.23 15.17 19.78
N LYS A 42 -7.26 14.49 20.41
CA LYS A 42 -6.66 13.26 19.91
C LYS A 42 -7.70 12.17 19.60
N ALA A 43 -8.55 11.81 20.56
CA ALA A 43 -9.55 10.77 20.34
C ALA A 43 -10.55 11.13 19.23
N LEU A 44 -10.95 12.40 19.17
CA LEU A 44 -11.87 12.89 18.15
C LEU A 44 -11.24 12.84 16.76
N LEU A 45 -10.02 13.34 16.62
CA LEU A 45 -9.33 13.42 15.34
C LEU A 45 -8.79 12.06 14.89
N ASP A 46 -8.42 11.19 15.81
CA ASP A 46 -8.02 9.82 15.47
C ASP A 46 -9.20 9.03 14.89
N ALA A 47 -10.43 9.30 15.33
CA ALA A 47 -11.63 8.65 14.80
C ALA A 47 -12.14 9.31 13.50
N ASN A 48 -12.01 10.63 13.37
CA ASN A 48 -12.67 11.38 12.29
C ASN A 48 -11.74 11.85 11.17
N CYS A 49 -10.44 11.90 11.46
CA CYS A 49 -9.39 12.45 10.61
C CYS A 49 -8.21 11.47 10.52
N MET A 50 -8.52 10.18 10.38
CA MET A 50 -7.54 9.11 10.46
C MET A 50 -6.39 9.26 9.45
N LYS A 51 -6.69 9.74 8.24
CA LYS A 51 -5.69 9.95 7.18
C LYS A 51 -4.89 11.21 7.48
N THR A 52 -5.56 12.31 7.83
CA THR A 52 -4.91 13.59 8.16
C THR A 52 -3.99 13.47 9.39
N CYS A 53 -4.41 12.73 10.41
CA CYS A 53 -3.61 12.49 11.62
C CYS A 53 -2.65 11.29 11.51
N GLY A 54 -2.59 10.63 10.34
CA GLY A 54 -1.69 9.50 10.10
C GLY A 54 -1.98 8.25 10.94
N VAL A 55 -3.18 8.12 11.50
CA VAL A 55 -3.64 6.95 12.27
C VAL A 55 -3.77 5.73 11.39
N CYS A 56 -4.09 5.92 10.11
CA CYS A 56 -4.15 4.88 9.12
C CYS A 56 -3.34 5.24 7.88
N LYS A 57 -2.98 4.22 7.10
CA LYS A 57 -2.41 4.38 5.77
C LYS A 57 -3.52 4.20 4.75
N PRO A 58 -3.68 5.10 3.77
CA PRO A 58 -4.61 4.86 2.67
C PRO A 58 -4.23 3.50 2.06
N ASP A 59 -5.23 2.66 1.79
CA ASP A 59 -5.03 1.55 0.87
C ASP A 59 -4.73 2.21 -0.47
N ILE A 60 -3.44 2.38 -0.80
CA ILE A 60 -3.02 2.94 -2.09
C ILE A 60 -3.24 1.80 -3.09
N PRO A 61 -4.26 1.85 -3.98
CA PRO A 61 -4.20 1.05 -5.18
C PRO A 61 -2.93 1.48 -5.94
N PRO A 62 -2.10 0.53 -6.42
CA PRO A 62 -0.78 0.82 -6.96
C PRO A 62 -0.85 1.94 -8.00
N LYS A 63 -0.09 3.02 -7.75
CA LYS A 63 0.03 4.15 -8.68
C LYS A 63 0.76 3.64 -9.92
N GLU A 64 0.09 3.72 -11.05
CA GLU A 64 0.62 3.43 -12.37
C GLU A 64 1.87 4.33 -12.62
N PRO A 65 3.05 3.76 -12.95
CA PRO A 65 4.24 4.57 -13.18
C PRO A 65 4.12 5.33 -14.50
N GLU A 66 4.31 6.66 -14.45
CA GLU A 66 4.52 7.46 -15.66
C GLU A 66 5.84 7.03 -16.35
N LEU A 67 5.78 6.80 -17.66
CA LEU A 67 6.86 6.27 -18.47
C LEU A 67 7.90 7.35 -18.83
N CYS A 68 9.19 7.12 -18.55
CA CYS A 68 10.30 7.94 -19.04
C CYS A 68 10.86 7.40 -20.35
N MET A 69 10.73 8.17 -21.43
CA MET A 69 11.41 7.88 -22.69
C MET A 69 12.77 8.57 -22.68
N ILE A 70 13.82 7.78 -22.56
CA ILE A 70 15.21 8.21 -22.76
C ILE A 70 15.75 7.34 -23.91
N GLU A 71 16.42 7.94 -24.89
CA GLU A 71 16.55 7.39 -26.24
C GLU A 71 16.93 5.89 -26.29
N GLU A 72 16.12 5.16 -27.07
CA GLU A 72 16.07 3.71 -27.36
C GLU A 72 15.94 2.72 -26.18
N ASP A 73 16.23 3.11 -24.94
CA ASP A 73 16.12 2.24 -23.76
C ASP A 73 15.09 2.74 -22.72
N LEU A 74 14.01 1.97 -22.55
CA LEU A 74 12.92 2.23 -21.61
C LEU A 74 13.43 2.10 -20.17
N LYS A 75 13.81 3.23 -19.55
CA LYS A 75 14.35 3.23 -18.18
C LYS A 75 13.27 3.61 -17.18
N PHE A 76 13.01 2.71 -16.25
CA PHE A 76 12.19 2.99 -15.07
C PHE A 76 13.04 3.78 -14.07
N CYS A 77 12.57 4.96 -13.67
CA CYS A 77 13.19 5.69 -12.56
C CYS A 77 12.93 4.98 -11.23
N GLU A 78 13.84 5.15 -10.27
CA GLU A 78 13.68 4.59 -8.93
C GLU A 78 12.52 5.27 -8.18
N LEU A 79 12.05 4.66 -7.09
CA LEU A 79 10.83 5.06 -6.36
C LEU A 79 10.86 6.51 -5.81
N ASP A 80 12.02 7.16 -5.77
CA ASP A 80 12.27 8.53 -5.30
C ASP A 80 12.67 9.51 -6.43
N GLU A 81 12.64 9.07 -7.68
CA GLU A 81 13.07 9.87 -8.83
C GLU A 81 11.90 10.35 -9.69
N THR A 82 12.07 11.52 -10.31
CA THR A 82 11.10 12.09 -11.26
C THR A 82 11.70 12.17 -12.66
N CYS A 83 10.84 12.00 -13.66
CA CYS A 83 11.23 12.05 -15.05
C CYS A 83 11.48 13.48 -15.54
N ASN A 84 12.73 13.87 -15.77
CA ASN A 84 13.01 15.10 -16.51
C ASN A 84 12.96 14.79 -18.02
N LYS A 85 11.83 15.13 -18.64
CA LYS A 85 11.57 14.87 -20.07
C LYS A 85 12.45 15.71 -21.00
N ASP A 86 12.87 16.89 -20.57
CA ASP A 86 13.71 17.81 -21.36
C ASP A 86 15.16 17.32 -21.43
N LEU A 87 15.62 16.65 -20.36
CA LEU A 87 16.97 16.10 -20.26
C LEU A 87 17.05 14.61 -20.60
N GLY A 88 15.90 13.94 -20.76
CA GLY A 88 15.82 12.50 -20.94
C GLY A 88 16.54 11.76 -19.81
N LYS A 89 16.32 12.14 -18.55
CA LYS A 89 16.98 11.53 -17.39
C LYS A 89 16.05 11.46 -16.18
N CYS A 90 16.23 10.41 -15.39
CA CYS A 90 15.70 10.35 -14.04
C CYS A 90 16.53 11.28 -13.17
N GLU A 91 15.88 12.27 -12.59
CA GLU A 91 16.51 13.17 -11.64
C GLU A 91 15.78 13.02 -10.31
N LYS A 92 16.55 12.88 -9.23
CA LYS A 92 16.00 13.05 -7.89
C LYS A 92 15.38 14.44 -7.84
N ALA A 93 14.14 14.53 -7.36
CA ALA A 93 13.50 15.81 -7.20
C ALA A 93 14.47 16.73 -6.44
N PRO A 94 14.80 17.93 -6.97
CA PRO A 94 15.65 18.85 -6.23
C PRO A 94 14.99 19.10 -4.89
N VAL A 95 15.72 18.82 -3.81
CA VAL A 95 15.27 19.05 -2.43
C VAL A 95 15.18 20.56 -2.23
N VAL A 96 14.13 21.17 -2.78
CA VAL A 96 13.78 22.56 -2.54
C VAL A 96 12.98 22.58 -1.25
N GLY A 97 13.71 22.67 -0.14
CA GLY A 97 13.19 23.12 1.15
C GLY A 97 12.53 22.07 2.03
N ASN A 98 13.19 21.83 3.17
CA ASN A 98 12.84 21.04 4.35
C ASN A 98 12.84 19.49 4.24
N PRO A 99 13.73 18.79 4.99
CA PRO A 99 13.73 17.34 5.04
C PRO A 99 12.69 16.86 6.06
N ASP A 100 11.51 16.46 5.59
CA ASP A 100 10.68 15.54 6.37
C ASP A 100 11.30 14.13 6.34
N PRO A 101 11.22 13.36 7.44
CA PRO A 101 11.86 12.05 7.54
C PRO A 101 11.08 11.01 6.71
N ILE A 102 11.59 10.67 5.53
CA ILE A 102 11.03 9.62 4.68
C ILE A 102 11.35 8.26 5.32
N ILE A 103 10.40 7.72 6.10
CA ILE A 103 10.45 6.34 6.57
C ILE A 103 10.26 5.42 5.37
N SER A 104 11.37 4.86 4.91
CA SER A 104 11.44 3.68 4.03
C SER A 104 10.60 2.56 4.63
N LEU A 105 9.35 2.43 4.18
CA LEU A 105 8.54 1.28 4.51
C LEU A 105 9.00 0.16 3.58
N LYS A 106 9.95 -0.63 4.09
CA LYS A 106 10.28 -1.96 3.58
C LYS A 106 9.00 -2.80 3.58
N SER A 107 8.21 -2.70 2.51
CA SER A 107 7.00 -3.51 2.33
C SER A 107 7.45 -4.96 2.33
N ALA A 108 6.85 -5.79 3.18
CA ALA A 108 7.19 -7.21 3.26
C ALA A 108 7.12 -7.81 1.85
N CYS A 109 8.28 -8.22 1.32
CA CYS A 109 8.38 -8.79 -0.01
C CYS A 109 7.78 -10.20 0.00
N LEU A 110 6.56 -10.35 -0.50
CA LEU A 110 5.84 -11.62 -0.51
C LEU A 110 5.03 -11.82 -1.79
N ASN A 111 4.70 -13.07 -2.08
CA ASN A 111 3.72 -13.40 -3.11
C ASN A 111 2.33 -13.38 -2.51
N LYS A 112 1.41 -12.63 -3.11
CA LYS A 112 -0.02 -12.61 -2.75
C LYS A 112 -0.79 -13.75 -3.41
N ALA A 113 -0.38 -14.17 -4.62
CA ALA A 113 -0.99 -15.27 -5.34
C ALA A 113 -0.27 -16.61 -5.09
N THR A 114 -1.04 -17.71 -5.12
CA THR A 114 -0.53 -19.06 -4.85
C THR A 114 0.09 -19.74 -6.07
N ASN A 115 -0.19 -19.25 -7.28
CA ASN A 115 0.27 -19.83 -8.55
C ASN A 115 1.51 -19.13 -9.16
N CYS A 116 2.20 -18.28 -8.39
CA CYS A 116 3.31 -17.48 -8.85
C CYS A 116 4.47 -18.28 -9.47
N VAL A 117 4.80 -19.44 -8.92
CA VAL A 117 5.84 -20.32 -9.47
C VAL A 117 5.46 -20.81 -10.86
N SER A 118 4.22 -21.27 -11.03
CA SER A 118 3.71 -21.74 -12.33
C SER A 118 3.70 -20.62 -13.37
N MET A 119 3.31 -19.41 -12.97
CA MET A 119 3.25 -18.26 -13.87
C MET A 119 4.65 -17.76 -14.24
N SER A 120 5.58 -17.77 -13.29
CA SER A 120 6.99 -17.43 -13.54
C SER A 120 7.63 -18.40 -14.52
N SER A 121 7.43 -19.71 -14.36
CA SER A 121 7.92 -20.73 -15.30
C SER A 121 7.36 -20.59 -16.72
N LYS A 122 6.23 -19.91 -16.89
CA LYS A 122 5.63 -19.61 -18.20
C LYS A 122 6.10 -18.27 -18.79
N GLY A 123 7.02 -17.56 -18.13
CA GLY A 123 7.61 -16.31 -18.60
C GLY A 123 6.80 -15.05 -18.27
N TYR A 124 5.77 -15.15 -17.43
CA TYR A 124 4.88 -14.01 -17.19
C TYR A 124 5.52 -12.86 -16.42
N CYS A 125 6.61 -13.09 -15.67
CA CYS A 125 7.35 -12.01 -15.01
C CYS A 125 7.92 -10.98 -16.01
N ALA A 126 8.21 -11.38 -17.25
CA ALA A 126 8.81 -10.53 -18.29
C ALA A 126 7.83 -10.21 -19.44
N ASN A 127 6.62 -10.76 -19.41
CA ASN A 127 5.62 -10.49 -20.44
C ASN A 127 4.97 -9.11 -20.21
N ILE A 128 5.00 -8.22 -21.20
CA ILE A 128 4.52 -6.83 -21.07
C ILE A 128 3.05 -6.72 -20.60
N ILE A 129 2.20 -7.67 -20.97
CA ILE A 129 0.78 -7.67 -20.59
C ILE A 129 0.62 -8.14 -19.14
N TYR A 130 1.40 -9.13 -18.71
CA TYR A 130 1.24 -9.76 -17.39
C TYR A 130 2.23 -9.25 -16.34
N ALA A 131 3.23 -8.47 -16.70
CA ALA A 131 4.29 -8.00 -15.81
C ALA A 131 3.73 -7.14 -14.66
N ALA A 132 2.75 -6.29 -14.93
CA ALA A 132 2.08 -5.49 -13.89
C ALA A 132 1.37 -6.40 -12.86
N LEU A 133 0.62 -7.39 -13.36
CA LEU A 133 -0.08 -8.37 -12.54
C LEU A 133 0.91 -9.20 -11.70
N MET A 134 2.03 -9.63 -12.30
CA MET A 134 3.07 -10.40 -11.63
C MET A 134 3.85 -9.56 -10.62
N LYS A 135 4.04 -8.26 -10.86
CA LYS A 135 4.64 -7.33 -9.90
C LYS A 135 3.78 -7.16 -8.66
N GLU A 136 2.47 -7.07 -8.83
CA GLU A 136 1.56 -6.90 -7.69
C GLU A 136 1.38 -8.19 -6.88
N ASN A 137 1.31 -9.33 -7.56
CA ASN A 137 0.89 -10.59 -6.94
C ASN A 137 2.02 -11.58 -6.67
N CYS A 138 3.14 -11.43 -7.37
CA CYS A 138 4.24 -12.39 -7.39
C CYS A 138 5.61 -11.71 -7.24
N ALA A 139 5.66 -10.56 -6.55
CA ALA A 139 6.86 -9.72 -6.41
C ALA A 139 8.09 -10.51 -5.95
N LEU A 140 7.93 -11.38 -4.95
CA LEU A 140 9.02 -12.23 -4.45
C LEU A 140 9.47 -13.27 -5.49
N THR A 141 8.53 -13.99 -6.13
CA THR A 141 8.85 -14.99 -7.15
C THR A 141 9.46 -14.39 -8.41
N CYS A 142 9.03 -13.18 -8.80
CA CYS A 142 9.63 -12.44 -9.90
C CYS A 142 10.88 -11.64 -9.50
N LYS A 143 11.35 -11.77 -8.25
CA LYS A 143 12.57 -11.14 -7.72
C LYS A 143 12.55 -9.60 -7.83
N LEU A 144 11.40 -9.00 -7.60
CA LEU A 144 11.18 -7.55 -7.67
C LEU A 144 11.37 -6.86 -6.30
N CYS A 145 11.65 -7.64 -5.25
CA CYS A 145 11.97 -7.17 -3.90
C CYS A 145 12.76 -8.25 -3.12
N ALA A 146 13.33 -7.87 -1.97
CA ALA A 146 14.11 -8.75 -1.07
C ALA A 146 13.91 -8.42 0.42
#